data_AF-A0A3B9JCY7-F1
#
_entry.id   AF-A0A3B9JCY7-F1
#
_cell.length_a   1.000
_cell.length_b   1.000
_cell.length_c   1.000
_cell.angle_alpha   90.00
_cell.angle_beta   90.00
_cell.angle_gamma   90.00
#
_symmetry.space_group_name_H-M   'P 1'
#
loop_
_entity.id
_entity.type
_entity.pdbx_description
1 polymer ?
#
loop_
_entity_poly.entity_id
_entity_poly.type
_entity_poly.pdbx_seq_one_letter_code
_entity_poly.pdbx_strand_id
1 'polypeptide(L)'
;EGRAGILTCSALKERYRHILMDGNPGVRLVYLRGSYELIRARMQARAGHYMQSHMLKSQFDILEEPQNALVIDVKLSLNEIVAKIRGHQWNDVHQPYPFEKRSKENLWKKQILE
;
A
#
# COMPACT_ATOMS: atom_id res chain seq x y z
N GLU A 1 28.23 5.51 2.90
CA GLU A 1 27.17 6.54 2.77
C GLU A 1 25.90 5.89 2.27
N GLY A 2 24.73 6.23 2.83
CA GLY A 2 23.45 5.70 2.38
C GLY A 2 22.91 6.47 1.18
N ARG A 3 22.49 5.77 0.12
CA ARG A 3 21.79 6.37 -1.03
C ARG A 3 20.29 6.17 -0.88
N ALA A 4 19.51 7.19 -1.27
CA ALA A 4 18.07 7.05 -1.38
C ALA A 4 17.71 6.03 -2.48
N GLY A 5 16.61 5.29 -2.28
CA GLY A 5 16.16 4.24 -3.19
C GLY A 5 14.64 4.13 -3.26
N ILE A 6 14.16 3.46 -4.30
CA ILE A 6 12.74 3.16 -4.51
C ILE A 6 12.57 1.65 -4.52
N LEU A 7 11.59 1.15 -3.78
CA LEU A 7 11.21 -0.26 -3.75
C LEU A 7 9.75 -0.40 -4.22
N THR A 8 9.49 -1.40 -5.03
CA THR A 8 8.12 -1.85 -5.32
C THR A 8 7.74 -2.97 -4.35
N CYS A 9 6.71 -2.75 -3.54
CA CYS A 9 6.15 -3.75 -2.64
C CYS A 9 4.63 -3.67 -2.67
N SER A 10 3.93 -4.81 -2.68
CA SER A 10 2.47 -4.81 -2.67
C SER A 10 1.91 -4.30 -1.33
N ALA A 11 2.58 -4.62 -0.21
CA ALA A 11 2.29 -4.14 1.15
C ALA A 11 0.77 -4.01 1.45
N LEU A 12 0.01 -5.02 1.03
CA LEU A 12 -1.46 -4.95 0.89
C LEU A 12 -2.16 -4.76 2.24
N LYS A 13 -1.61 -5.35 3.29
CA LYS A 13 -2.10 -5.24 4.67
C LYS A 13 -1.36 -4.18 5.45
N GLU A 14 -2.07 -3.51 6.34
CA GLU A 14 -1.59 -2.54 7.30
C GLU A 14 -0.40 -3.05 8.10
N ARG A 15 -0.48 -4.29 8.61
CA ARG A 15 0.63 -4.92 9.35
C ARG A 15 1.94 -4.96 8.57
N TYR A 16 1.90 -5.08 7.23
CA TYR A 16 3.10 -5.12 6.41
C TYR A 16 3.70 -3.73 6.25
N ARG A 17 2.86 -2.70 6.09
CA ARG A 17 3.30 -1.30 6.06
C ARG A 17 3.89 -0.87 7.39
N HIS A 18 3.29 -1.30 8.50
CA HIS A 18 3.83 -1.07 9.83
C HIS A 18 5.24 -1.64 9.96
N ILE A 19 5.49 -2.89 9.56
CA ILE A 19 6.83 -3.49 9.60
C ILE A 19 7.86 -2.69 8.76
N LEU A 20 7.44 -2.14 7.61
CA LEU A 20 8.32 -1.37 6.73
C LEU A 20 8.61 0.04 7.27
N MET A 21 7.69 0.64 8.03
CA MET A 21 7.77 2.03 8.48
C MET A 21 8.19 2.18 9.94
N ASP A 22 7.95 1.16 10.77
CA ASP A 22 8.34 1.15 12.18
C ASP A 22 9.86 1.24 12.31
N GLY A 23 10.33 2.16 13.16
CA GLY A 23 11.75 2.51 13.29
C GLY A 23 12.41 3.14 12.05
N ASN A 24 11.68 3.39 10.96
CA ASN A 24 12.23 3.84 9.68
C ASN A 24 11.65 5.22 9.25
N PRO A 25 12.08 6.34 9.88
CA PRO A 25 11.56 7.68 9.62
C PRO A 25 11.83 8.21 8.21
N GLY A 26 12.71 7.58 7.43
CA GLY A 26 12.96 7.95 6.03
C GLY A 26 12.04 7.27 5.02
N VAL A 27 11.25 6.28 5.44
CA VAL A 27 10.38 5.54 4.52
C VAL A 27 9.10 6.34 4.27
N ARG A 28 8.74 6.46 3.00
CA ARG A 28 7.54 7.13 2.52
C ARG A 28 6.75 6.18 1.63
N LEU A 29 5.43 6.21 1.73
CA LEU A 29 4.56 5.31 0.99
C LEU A 29 3.84 6.05 -0.14
N VAL A 30 3.93 5.49 -1.35
CA VAL A 30 3.11 5.89 -2.51
C VAL A 30 2.12 4.77 -2.79
N TYR A 31 0.83 5.08 -2.76
CA TYR A 31 -0.23 4.14 -3.08
C TYR A 31 -0.81 4.45 -4.45
N LEU A 32 -0.53 3.56 -5.41
CA LEU A 32 -1.07 3.62 -6.76
C LEU A 32 -2.48 3.00 -6.77
N ARG A 33 -3.50 3.84 -6.63
CA ARG A 33 -4.90 3.43 -6.49
C ARG A 33 -5.56 3.27 -7.87
N GLY A 34 -6.26 2.16 -8.07
CA GLY A 34 -7.04 1.91 -9.28
C GLY A 34 -8.17 0.92 -9.03
N SER A 35 -9.22 0.97 -9.86
CA SER A 35 -10.30 -0.02 -9.77
C SER A 35 -9.83 -1.38 -10.27
N TYR A 36 -10.50 -2.43 -9.79
CA TYR A 36 -10.23 -3.81 -10.21
C TYR A 36 -10.32 -3.95 -11.74
N GLU A 37 -11.36 -3.37 -12.35
CA GLU A 37 -11.63 -3.45 -13.78
C GLU A 37 -10.52 -2.81 -14.60
N LEU A 38 -10.05 -1.63 -14.18
CA LEU A 38 -8.99 -0.90 -14.86
C LEU A 38 -7.66 -1.66 -14.79
N ILE A 39 -7.30 -2.16 -13.60
CA ILE A 39 -6.05 -2.92 -13.42
C ILE A 39 -6.12 -4.23 -14.22
N ARG A 40 -7.25 -4.94 -14.17
CA ARG A 40 -7.48 -6.16 -14.95
C ARG A 40 -7.32 -5.91 -16.45
N ALA A 41 -7.95 -4.86 -16.99
CA ALA A 41 -7.85 -4.50 -18.40
C ALA A 41 -6.39 -4.20 -18.82
N ARG A 42 -5.66 -3.44 -18.00
CA ARG A 42 -4.24 -3.13 -18.25
C ARG A 42 -3.33 -4.35 -18.19
N MET A 43 -3.61 -5.29 -17.28
CA MET A 43 -2.87 -6.55 -17.21
C MET A 43 -3.11 -7.41 -18.46
N GLN A 44 -4.37 -7.52 -18.91
CA GLN A 44 -4.73 -8.30 -20.09
C GLN A 44 -4.14 -7.75 -21.40
N ALA A 45 -3.96 -6.43 -21.48
CA ALA A 45 -3.38 -5.78 -22.65
C ALA A 45 -1.85 -5.96 -22.78
N ARG A 46 -1.14 -6.39 -21.72
CA ARG A 46 0.32 -6.60 -21.76
C ARG A 46 0.65 -7.94 -22.41
N ALA A 47 1.42 -7.92 -23.50
CA ALA A 47 1.96 -9.12 -24.11
C ALA A 47 3.08 -9.71 -23.21
N GLY A 48 2.84 -10.88 -22.62
CA GLY A 48 3.79 -11.57 -21.74
C GLY A 48 3.10 -12.42 -20.67
N HIS A 49 3.78 -13.47 -20.20
CA HIS A 49 3.27 -14.49 -19.28
C HIS A 49 3.04 -14.00 -17.83
N TYR A 50 2.13 -13.05 -17.63
CA TYR A 50 1.74 -12.55 -16.31
C TYR A 50 0.26 -12.10 -16.41
N MET A 51 -0.73 -12.58 -15.67
CA MET A 51 -0.82 -13.28 -14.39
C MET A 51 -2.22 -13.91 -14.35
N GLN A 52 -2.41 -15.04 -13.68
CA GLN A 52 -3.71 -15.69 -13.57
C GLN A 52 -4.73 -14.77 -12.88
N SER A 53 -5.92 -14.61 -13.47
CA SER A 53 -6.98 -13.69 -13.02
C SER A 53 -7.32 -13.80 -11.52
N HIS A 54 -7.14 -14.99 -10.93
CA HIS A 54 -7.38 -15.24 -9.51
C HIS A 54 -6.44 -14.46 -8.58
N MET A 55 -5.22 -14.12 -9.03
CA MET A 55 -4.24 -13.45 -8.17
C MET A 55 -4.57 -11.97 -8.02
N LEU A 56 -5.13 -11.32 -9.05
CA LEU A 56 -5.61 -9.94 -8.91
C LEU A 56 -6.77 -9.88 -7.90
N LYS A 57 -7.71 -10.84 -8.00
CA LYS A 57 -8.83 -10.92 -7.07
C LYS A 57 -8.36 -11.09 -5.63
N SER A 58 -7.47 -12.06 -5.37
CA SER A 58 -6.97 -12.28 -4.00
C SER A 58 -6.22 -11.08 -3.43
N GLN A 59 -5.53 -10.30 -4.26
CA GLN A 59 -4.89 -9.06 -3.83
C GLN A 59 -5.90 -7.98 -3.40
N PHE A 60 -6.97 -7.80 -4.18
CA PHE A 60 -8.04 -6.86 -3.83
C PHE A 60 -8.81 -7.31 -2.59
N ASP A 61 -9.06 -8.61 -2.44
CA ASP A 61 -9.78 -9.17 -1.28
C ASP A 61 -9.05 -8.92 0.06
N ILE A 62 -7.71 -8.79 0.04
CA ILE A 62 -6.89 -8.56 1.24
C ILE A 62 -6.35 -7.13 1.35
N LEU A 63 -6.68 -6.25 0.40
CA LEU A 63 -6.19 -4.89 0.37
C LEU A 63 -6.84 -4.06 1.47
N GLU A 64 -6.02 -3.58 2.39
CA GLU A 64 -6.38 -2.57 3.38
C GLU A 64 -5.82 -1.25 2.88
N GLU A 65 -6.66 -0.32 2.39
CA GLU A 65 -6.15 0.95 1.83
C GLU A 65 -5.33 1.73 2.88
N PRO A 66 -4.13 2.24 2.53
CA PRO A 66 -3.29 2.97 3.47
C PRO A 66 -3.85 4.37 3.76
N GLN A 67 -3.86 4.75 5.03
CA GLN A 67 -4.28 6.09 5.48
C GLN A 67 -3.12 7.11 5.37
N ASN A 68 -1.88 6.68 5.62
CA ASN A 68 -0.68 7.52 5.63
C ASN A 68 0.18 7.29 4.37
N ALA A 69 -0.37 7.60 3.20
CA ALA A 69 0.34 7.46 1.93
C ALA A 69 0.02 8.60 0.96
N LEU A 70 0.94 8.89 0.05
CA LEU A 70 0.64 9.66 -1.14
C LEU A 70 -0.21 8.78 -2.08
N VAL A 71 -1.52 9.06 -2.15
CA VAL A 71 -2.46 8.34 -3.02
C VAL A 71 -2.45 8.96 -4.42
N ILE A 72 -2.21 8.14 -5.44
CA ILE A 72 -2.19 8.57 -6.84
C ILE A 72 -3.10 7.66 -7.66
N ASP A 73 -4.03 8.25 -8.40
CA ASP A 73 -4.89 7.51 -9.33
C ASP A 73 -4.05 7.00 -10.52
N VAL A 74 -4.11 5.69 -10.76
CA VAL A 74 -3.42 5.06 -11.89
C VAL A 74 -4.00 5.45 -13.24
N LYS A 75 -5.18 6.07 -13.33
CA LYS A 75 -5.76 6.60 -14.58
C LYS A 75 -4.88 7.66 -15.24
N LEU A 76 -4.07 8.36 -14.46
CA LEU A 76 -3.12 9.36 -14.95
C LEU A 76 -2.08 8.73 -15.89
N SER A 77 -1.53 9.55 -16.77
CA SER A 77 -0.37 9.16 -17.58
C SER A 77 0.86 8.93 -16.70
N LEU A 78 1.82 8.16 -17.21
CA LEU A 78 3.08 7.90 -16.49
C LEU A 78 3.80 9.20 -16.09
N ASN A 79 3.83 10.18 -16.99
CA ASN A 79 4.48 11.46 -16.74
C ASN A 79 3.79 12.25 -15.62
N GLU A 80 2.46 12.23 -15.57
CA GLU A 80 1.69 12.87 -14.50
C GLU A 80 1.90 12.18 -13.15
N ILE A 81 1.93 10.85 -13.13
CA ILE A 81 2.22 10.08 -11.91
C ILE A 81 3.62 10.44 -11.39
N VAL A 82 4.63 10.42 -12.26
CA VAL A 82 6.02 10.75 -11.90
C VAL A 82 6.13 12.21 -11.43
N ALA A 83 5.48 13.14 -12.13
CA ALA A 83 5.46 14.55 -11.74
C ALA A 83 4.82 14.75 -10.36
N LYS A 84 3.71 14.06 -10.07
CA LYS A 84 3.06 14.09 -8.75
C LYS A 84 3.97 13.55 -7.65
N ILE A 85 4.64 12.42 -7.87
CA ILE A 85 5.58 11.85 -6.88
C ILE A 85 6.75 12.80 -6.61
N ARG A 86 7.34 13.37 -7.67
CA ARG A 86 8.50 14.28 -7.56
C ARG A 86 8.15 15.63 -6.96
N GLY A 87 6.95 16.14 -7.23
CA GLY A 87 6.47 17.43 -6.74
C GLY A 87 5.79 17.38 -5.37
N HIS A 88 5.59 16.18 -4.80
CA HIS A 88 4.97 16.07 -3.49
C HIS A 88 5.91 16.56 -2.39
N GLN A 89 5.40 17.47 -1.56
CA GLN A 89 6.11 17.93 -0.37
C GLN A 89 5.93 16.90 0.74
N TRP A 90 7.00 16.18 1.04
CA TRP A 90 7.01 15.23 2.15
C TRP A 90 7.23 15.99 3.44
N ASN A 91 6.24 15.97 4.34
CA ASN A 91 6.45 16.51 5.69
C ASN A 91 7.37 15.56 6.46
N ASP A 92 8.35 16.13 7.18
CA ASP A 92 9.23 15.39 8.10
C ASP A 92 8.58 15.10 9.46
N VAL A 93 7.33 15.53 9.63
CA VAL A 93 6.52 15.14 10.79
C VAL A 93 6.21 13.66 10.65
N HIS A 94 7.05 12.84 11.28
CA HIS A 94 6.86 11.40 11.36
C HIS A 94 5.67 11.13 12.26
N GLN A 95 4.48 11.08 11.65
CA GLN A 95 3.30 10.62 12.38
C GLN A 95 3.49 9.11 12.57
N PRO A 96 3.57 8.62 13.82
CA PRO A 96 3.68 7.19 14.06
C PRO A 96 2.55 6.50 13.31
N TYR A 97 2.92 5.48 12.52
CA TYR A 97 1.93 4.71 11.79
C TYR A 97 0.99 4.10 12.85
N PRO A 98 -0.32 4.41 12.85
CA PRO A 98 -1.22 3.99 13.91
C PRO A 98 -1.48 2.49 13.78
N PHE A 99 -0.59 1.68 14.34
CA PHE A 99 -0.79 0.25 14.46
C PHE A 99 -1.31 -0.04 15.86
N GLU A 100 -2.63 -0.04 16.00
CA GLU A 100 -3.25 -0.53 17.22
C GLU A 100 -2.98 -2.04 17.30
N LYS A 101 -2.16 -2.46 18.27
CA LYS A 101 -1.94 -3.88 18.54
C LYS A 101 -3.31 -4.51 18.85
N ARG A 102 -3.94 -5.14 17.85
CA ARG A 102 -4.99 -6.15 18.10
C ARG A 102 -4.31 -7.33 18.78
N SER A 103 -4.07 -7.22 20.08
CA SER A 103 -3.69 -8.34 20.93
C SER A 103 -4.83 -9.35 20.89
N LYS A 104 -4.49 -10.62 20.62
CA LYS A 104 -5.44 -11.74 20.75
C LYS A 104 -6.04 -11.83 22.15
N GLU A 105 -5.49 -11.15 23.16
CA GLU A 105 -6.06 -11.08 24.51
C GLU A 105 -7.47 -10.47 24.57
N ASN A 106 -7.85 -9.63 23.61
CA ASN A 106 -9.17 -8.98 23.61
C ASN A 106 -10.26 -9.81 22.92
N LEU A 107 -9.91 -10.92 22.25
CA LEU A 107 -10.88 -11.82 21.59
C LEU A 107 -11.49 -12.82 22.57
N TRP A 108 -10.69 -13.42 23.46
CA TRP A 108 -11.21 -14.37 24.46
C TRP A 108 -11.98 -13.67 25.59
N LYS A 109 -11.62 -12.43 25.95
CA LYS A 109 -12.32 -11.66 26.99
C LYS A 109 -13.74 -11.26 26.59
N LYS A 110 -14.02 -11.08 25.30
CA LYS A 110 -15.38 -10.80 24.79
C LYS A 110 -16.30 -12.01 24.82
N GLN A 111 -15.74 -13.23 24.88
CA GLN A 111 -16.50 -14.47 24.77
C GLN A 111 -16.85 -15.10 26.13
N ILE A 112 -16.47 -14.45 27.23
CA ILE A 112 -16.75 -14.87 28.62
C ILE A 112 -17.82 -13.96 29.27
N LEU A 113 -18.28 -12.90 28.58
CA LEU A 113 -19.26 -11.93 29.09
C LEU A 113 -20.58 -11.89 28.30
N GLU A 114 -20.86 -12.90 27.47
CA GLU A 114 -22.19 -13.24 26.94
C GLU A 114 -22.54 -14.67 27.38
#